data_AF-A0A3M1BQG3-F1
#
_entry.id   AF-A0A3M1BQG3-F1
#
_cell.length_a   1.000
_cell.length_b   1.000
_cell.length_c   1.000
_cell.angle_alpha   90.00
_cell.angle_beta   90.00
_cell.angle_gamma   90.00
#
_symmetry.space_group_name_H-M   'P 1'
#
loop_
_entity.id
_entity.type
_entity.pdbx_description
1 polymer ?
#
loop_
_entity_poly.entity_id
_entity_poly.type
_entity_poly.pdbx_seq_one_letter_code
_entity_poly.pdbx_strand_id
1 'polypeptide(L)'
;GRWAEVRQPNPTEMKATSVLRITIEQASAKIRTGPPGDEVEDYALPIWAGVVPAELIFQDPLPDPAMDPAHELPASVKALARK
;
A
#
# COMPACT_ATOMS: atom_id res chain seq x y z
N GLY A 1 8.35 -2.53 -15.07
CA GLY A 1 8.08 -1.48 -14.07
C GLY A 1 7.43 -0.32 -14.79
N ARG A 2 6.45 0.37 -14.18
CA ARG A 2 5.46 1.17 -14.92
C ARG A 2 6.06 2.20 -15.89
N TRP A 3 7.19 2.83 -15.55
CA TRP A 3 7.88 3.80 -16.41
C TRP A 3 8.18 3.31 -17.83
N ALA A 4 8.57 2.04 -17.98
CA ALA A 4 8.87 1.44 -19.29
C ALA A 4 7.61 0.96 -20.04
N GLU A 5 6.45 0.97 -19.37
CA GLU A 5 5.17 0.45 -19.88
C GLU A 5 4.18 1.58 -20.22
N VAL A 6 4.62 2.84 -20.13
CA VAL A 6 3.83 4.04 -20.45
C VAL A 6 4.60 4.97 -21.37
N ARG A 7 3.88 5.87 -22.05
CA ARG A 7 4.52 6.95 -22.80
C ARG A 7 5.41 7.76 -21.87
N GLN A 8 6.58 8.15 -22.37
CA GLN A 8 7.46 9.04 -21.63
C GLN A 8 6.83 10.44 -21.51
N PRO A 9 7.09 11.17 -20.42
CA PRO A 9 6.59 12.52 -20.26
C PRO A 9 7.15 13.45 -21.34
N ASN A 10 6.34 14.41 -21.76
CA ASN A 10 6.75 15.42 -22.72
C ASN A 10 7.42 16.63 -22.01
N PRO A 11 8.08 17.54 -22.75
CA PRO A 11 8.79 18.67 -22.14
C PRO A 11 7.90 19.62 -21.33
N THR A 12 6.61 19.76 -21.69
CA THR A 12 5.66 20.60 -20.96
C THR A 12 5.31 19.98 -19.61
N GLU A 13 5.05 18.67 -19.58
CA GLU A 13 4.77 17.92 -18.35
C GLU A 13 5.96 17.96 -17.38
N MET A 14 7.18 17.84 -17.92
CA MET A 14 8.41 17.95 -17.13
C MET A 14 8.59 19.35 -16.53
N LYS A 15 8.30 20.42 -17.29
CA LYS A 15 8.40 21.81 -16.80
C LYS A 15 7.34 22.16 -15.76
N ALA A 16 6.17 21.54 -15.84
CA ALA A 16 5.06 21.79 -14.92
C ALA A 16 5.22 21.08 -13.56
N THR A 17 6.19 20.16 -13.43
CA THR A 17 6.34 19.31 -12.24
C THR A 17 7.61 19.67 -11.47
N SER A 18 7.46 20.09 -10.21
CA SER A 18 8.59 20.27 -9.29
C SER A 18 8.82 19.02 -8.44
N VAL A 19 10.07 18.63 -8.25
CA VAL A 19 10.46 17.51 -7.38
C VAL A 19 11.20 18.03 -6.16
N LEU A 20 10.69 17.72 -4.98
CA LEU A 20 11.35 18.02 -3.72
C LEU A 20 12.03 16.75 -3.18
N ARG A 21 13.24 16.91 -2.67
CA ARG A 21 14.00 15.83 -2.00
C ARG A 21 14.34 16.28 -0.59
N ILE A 22 14.00 15.46 0.37
CA ILE A 22 14.33 15.67 1.79
C ILE A 22 15.22 14.50 2.22
N THR A 23 16.38 14.82 2.79
CA THR A 23 17.24 13.82 3.42
C THR A 23 16.69 13.51 4.80
N ILE A 24 16.50 12.23 5.12
CA ILE A 24 16.19 11.81 6.49
C ILE A 24 17.51 11.83 7.27
N GLU A 25 17.82 12.95 7.92
CA GLU A 25 19.01 13.06 8.79
C GLU A 25 18.81 12.32 10.10
N GLN A 26 17.57 12.36 10.64
CA GLN A 26 17.16 11.66 11.84
C GLN A 26 15.72 11.20 11.71
N ALA A 27 15.43 10.01 12.23
CA ALA A 27 14.08 9.47 12.35
C ALA A 27 13.98 8.57 13.58
N SER A 28 12.78 8.49 14.17
CA SER A 28 12.43 7.53 15.21
C SER A 28 11.11 6.84 14.85
N ALA A 29 10.98 5.58 15.22
CA ALA A 29 9.79 4.76 14.98
C ALA A 29 9.53 3.85 16.18
N LYS A 30 8.26 3.49 16.40
CA LYS A 30 7.84 2.56 17.45
C LYS A 30 6.89 1.52 16.85
N ILE A 31 7.07 0.27 17.27
CA ILE A 31 6.26 -0.87 16.84
C ILE A 31 5.66 -1.51 18.10
N ARG A 32 4.38 -1.87 18.03
CA ARG A 32 3.72 -2.77 19.00
C ARG A 32 3.10 -3.92 18.21
N THR A 33 3.48 -5.13 18.58
CA THR A 33 2.89 -6.39 18.08
C THR A 33 2.61 -7.30 19.26
N GLY A 34 1.80 -8.33 19.04
CA GLY A 34 1.45 -9.30 20.09
C GLY A 34 0.09 -9.05 20.74
N PRO A 35 -0.30 -9.94 21.68
CA PRO A 35 -1.62 -9.96 22.29
C PRO A 35 -1.85 -8.77 23.25
N PRO A 36 -3.08 -8.63 23.79
CA PRO A 36 -3.30 -7.90 25.05
C PRO A 36 -2.39 -8.44 26.17
N GLY A 37 -2.01 -7.57 27.09
CA GLY A 37 -1.30 -7.95 28.31
C GLY A 37 -2.16 -7.54 29.50
N ASP A 38 -2.96 -8.49 30.00
CA ASP A 38 -3.88 -8.29 31.12
C ASP A 38 -3.26 -8.81 32.44
N GLU A 39 -3.81 -8.37 33.57
CA GLU A 39 -3.40 -8.83 34.91
C GLU A 39 -3.93 -10.26 35.17
N VAL A 40 -3.29 -10.99 36.11
CA VAL A 40 -3.59 -12.42 36.35
C VAL A 40 -5.04 -12.64 36.77
N GLU A 41 -5.60 -11.74 37.56
CA GLU A 41 -6.96 -11.81 38.08
C GLU A 41 -8.02 -11.66 36.97
N ASP A 42 -7.70 -10.90 35.92
CA ASP A 42 -8.63 -10.60 34.82
C ASP A 42 -8.89 -11.80 33.92
N TYR A 43 -7.94 -12.74 33.82
CA TYR A 43 -8.12 -13.98 33.06
C TYR A 43 -9.21 -14.91 33.63
N ALA A 44 -9.67 -14.68 34.87
CA ALA A 44 -10.80 -15.40 35.45
C ALA A 44 -12.16 -14.85 35.00
N LEU A 45 -12.21 -13.65 34.42
CA LEU A 45 -13.43 -13.03 33.95
C LEU A 45 -13.88 -13.68 32.62
N PRO A 46 -15.18 -13.93 32.40
CA PRO A 46 -15.70 -14.49 31.15
C PRO A 46 -15.82 -13.40 30.06
N ILE A 47 -14.74 -12.67 29.79
CA ILE A 47 -14.68 -11.54 28.84
C ILE A 47 -13.69 -11.90 27.72
N TRP A 48 -14.06 -11.59 26.47
CA TRP A 48 -13.18 -11.81 25.33
C TRP A 48 -12.08 -10.75 25.26
N ALA A 49 -10.85 -11.19 25.07
CA ALA A 49 -9.69 -10.36 24.74
C ALA A 49 -8.93 -10.98 23.56
N GLY A 50 -8.43 -10.15 22.65
CA GLY A 50 -7.73 -10.62 21.47
C GLY A 50 -7.25 -9.50 20.57
N VAL A 51 -6.75 -9.88 19.40
CA VAL A 51 -6.33 -8.94 18.35
C VAL A 51 -7.23 -9.17 17.14
N VAL A 52 -7.73 -8.08 16.56
CA VAL A 52 -8.34 -8.08 15.22
C VAL A 52 -7.26 -7.61 14.25
N PRO A 53 -6.68 -8.50 13.43
CA PRO A 53 -5.66 -8.11 12.45
C PRO A 53 -6.26 -7.20 11.37
N ALA A 54 -5.49 -6.22 10.93
CA ALA A 54 -5.83 -5.37 9.80
C ALA A 54 -4.68 -5.37 8.81
N GLU A 55 -5.01 -5.51 7.53
CA GLU A 55 -4.04 -5.56 6.45
C GLU A 55 -4.40 -4.53 5.37
N LEU A 56 -3.37 -3.92 4.79
CA LEU A 56 -3.52 -3.11 3.59
C LEU A 56 -3.27 -4.00 2.38
N ILE A 57 -4.33 -4.26 1.60
CA ILE A 57 -4.29 -5.10 0.40
C ILE A 57 -4.71 -4.30 -0.83
N PHE A 58 -4.07 -4.57 -1.97
CA PHE A 58 -4.55 -4.09 -3.26
C PHE A 58 -5.69 -5.00 -3.74
N GLN A 59 -6.75 -4.40 -4.26
CA GLN A 59 -7.87 -5.14 -4.86
C GLN A 59 -7.62 -5.38 -6.36
N ASP A 60 -8.50 -6.17 -6.98
CA ASP A 60 -8.46 -6.43 -8.42
C ASP A 60 -8.46 -5.11 -9.22
N PRO A 61 -7.60 -4.99 -10.26
CA PRO A 61 -7.57 -3.80 -11.10
C PRO A 61 -8.90 -3.57 -11.81
N LEU A 62 -9.43 -2.35 -11.69
CA LEU A 62 -10.60 -1.92 -12.43
C LEU A 62 -10.15 -1.17 -13.69
N PRO A 63 -10.44 -1.68 -14.92
CA PRO A 63 -10.05 -1.00 -16.15
C PRO A 63 -10.86 0.28 -16.36
N ASP A 64 -10.25 1.26 -17.04
CA ASP A 64 -10.96 2.46 -17.51
C ASP A 64 -12.07 2.05 -18.50
N PRO A 65 -13.34 2.45 -18.29
CA PRO A 65 -14.43 2.13 -19.20
C PRO A 65 -14.21 2.60 -20.66
N ALA A 66 -13.36 3.60 -20.88
CA ALA A 66 -13.01 4.09 -22.22
C ALA A 66 -11.90 3.27 -22.89
N MET A 67 -11.26 2.34 -22.18
CA MET A 67 -10.22 1.48 -22.71
C MET A 67 -10.80 0.30 -23.46
N ASP A 68 -10.16 -0.12 -24.55
CA ASP A 68 -10.52 -1.37 -25.22
C ASP A 68 -10.33 -2.55 -24.25
N PRO A 69 -11.40 -3.33 -23.96
CA PRO A 69 -11.36 -4.46 -23.03
C PRO A 69 -10.38 -5.58 -23.44
N ALA A 70 -9.96 -5.64 -24.70
CA ALA A 70 -9.00 -6.63 -25.19
C ALA A 70 -7.56 -6.35 -24.73
N HIS A 71 -7.27 -5.16 -24.21
CA HIS A 71 -5.92 -4.84 -23.72
C HIS A 71 -5.60 -5.60 -22.44
N GLU A 72 -4.50 -6.35 -22.48
CA GLU A 72 -4.03 -7.05 -21.29
C GLU A 72 -3.47 -6.11 -20.22
N LEU A 73 -3.64 -6.51 -18.96
CA LEU A 73 -2.99 -5.83 -17.84
C LEU A 73 -1.46 -5.89 -17.98
N PRO A 74 -0.77 -4.72 -17.88
CA PRO A 74 0.68 -4.67 -17.89
C PRO A 74 1.31 -5.45 -16.73
N ALA A 75 2.53 -5.92 -16.90
CA ALA A 75 3.25 -6.68 -15.88
C ALA A 75 3.40 -5.92 -14.56
N SER A 76 3.60 -4.59 -14.60
CA SER A 76 3.68 -3.78 -13.38
C SER A 76 2.37 -3.74 -12.57
N VAL A 77 1.22 -3.86 -13.22
CA VAL A 77 -0.10 -3.89 -12.56
C VAL A 77 -0.39 -5.29 -12.02
N LYS A 78 -0.13 -6.33 -12.83
CA LYS A 78 -0.23 -7.74 -12.40
C LYS A 78 0.62 -8.02 -11.15
N ALA A 79 1.76 -7.34 -10.99
CA ALA A 79 2.62 -7.48 -9.82
C ALA A 79 2.04 -6.88 -8.52
N LEU A 80 1.16 -5.88 -8.60
CA LEU A 80 0.49 -5.28 -7.44
C LEU A 80 -0.70 -6.13 -6.97
N ALA A 81 -1.40 -6.77 -7.91
CA ALA A 81 -2.53 -7.65 -7.64
C ALA A 81 -2.11 -9.03 -7.08
N ARG A 82 -0.80 -9.31 -6.98
CA ARG A 82 -0.28 -10.53 -6.35
C ARG A 82 0.04 -10.28 -4.88
N LYS A 83 -0.99 -10.30 -4.03
CA LYS A 83 -0.89 -10.70 -2.62
C LYS A 83 -2.18 -11.35 -2.19
#